data_AF-A0AAD6QL65-F1
#
_entry.id   AF-A0AAD6QL65-F1
#
_cell.length_a   1.000
_cell.length_b   1.000
_cell.length_c   1.000
_cell.angle_alpha   90.00
_cell.angle_beta   90.00
_cell.angle_gamma   90.00
#
_symmetry.space_group_name_H-M   'P 1'
#
loop_
_entity.id
_entity.type
_entity.pdbx_description
1 polymer ?
#
loop_
_entity_poly.entity_id
_entity_poly.type
_entity_poly.pdbx_seq_one_letter_code
_entity_poly.pdbx_strand_id
1 'polypeptide(L)'
;MGKEHALVICNHRSDIDWLVGWVLAQRSGCLGSALAVMKKSSKFLPVIGWSMWFSEYLFLERSWAKDENTLKSGLQRLKDFPRPFWLALFVEGTRFTLPKLLAAQEYAGSQGLPIPRNVLIPRTKGFVSAVSNMRSFVPAIYDVTLAIPKGSPPPTMLNLFKGKSSVVHVHIKRHLMKELPETEDGVAQWCKDIFVAKDALLDKHIAEDTFSDQELQDLGRPKKSLVVVTSWACLLISGALKFLQRSSLLSSRKGIAFAVSSLAVVTLLMYILIRFSQSDRSTTAKVAAAKPKCEGKPSETGDDK
;
A
#
# COMPACT_ATOMS: atom_id res chain seq x y z
N MET A 1 4.75 12.71 14.11
CA MET A 1 4.56 11.42 13.42
C MET A 1 5.59 10.40 13.90
N GLY A 2 5.28 9.10 13.88
CA GLY A 2 6.26 8.01 14.09
C GLY A 2 6.59 7.63 15.54
N LYS A 3 5.87 8.20 16.52
CA LYS A 3 6.04 7.93 17.96
C LYS A 3 4.84 7.22 18.61
N GLU A 4 3.85 6.84 17.82
CA GLU A 4 2.61 6.16 18.25
C GLU A 4 2.29 5.03 17.25
N HIS A 5 1.51 4.03 17.69
CA HIS A 5 0.94 3.06 16.76
C HIS A 5 -0.08 3.77 15.85
N ALA A 6 -0.06 3.46 14.55
CA ALA A 6 -0.99 4.06 13.61
C ALA A 6 -1.46 3.05 12.55
N LEU A 7 -2.75 3.10 12.24
CA LEU A 7 -3.27 2.55 11.00
C LEU A 7 -3.07 3.62 9.91
N VAL A 8 -2.45 3.25 8.79
CA VAL A 8 -2.18 4.19 7.68
C VAL A 8 -3.04 3.80 6.50
N ILE A 9 -3.92 4.69 6.07
CA ILE A 9 -4.73 4.51 4.86
C ILE A 9 -4.24 5.47 3.79
N CYS A 10 -4.25 5.01 2.53
CA CYS A 10 -3.68 5.76 1.43
C CYS A 10 -4.43 5.45 0.13
N ASN A 11 -4.49 6.42 -0.79
CA ASN A 11 -4.84 6.13 -2.17
C ASN A 11 -3.72 5.34 -2.87
N HIS A 12 -4.05 4.48 -3.83
CA HIS A 12 -3.12 3.52 -4.45
C HIS A 12 -2.90 3.78 -5.93
N ARG A 13 -2.03 4.74 -6.29
CA ARG A 13 -1.86 5.22 -7.69
C ARG A 13 -0.63 4.69 -8.43
N SER A 14 0.43 4.30 -7.74
CA SER A 14 1.70 3.93 -8.36
C SER A 14 2.12 2.49 -8.06
N ASP A 15 2.97 1.95 -8.94
CA ASP A 15 3.68 0.68 -8.77
C ASP A 15 4.46 0.58 -7.44
N ILE A 16 4.89 1.73 -6.90
CA ILE A 16 5.81 1.81 -5.76
C ILE A 16 5.27 2.68 -4.62
N ASP A 17 3.94 2.81 -4.48
CA ASP A 17 3.34 3.51 -3.34
C ASP A 17 3.83 2.97 -1.99
N TRP A 18 4.09 1.66 -1.90
CA TRP A 18 4.68 1.03 -0.72
C TRP A 18 6.07 1.58 -0.39
N LEU A 19 6.88 1.91 -1.41
CA LEU A 19 8.20 2.52 -1.23
C LEU A 19 8.08 3.99 -0.81
N VAL A 20 7.09 4.72 -1.34
CA VAL A 20 6.76 6.07 -0.84
C VAL A 20 6.40 6.00 0.65
N GLY A 21 5.58 5.02 1.05
CA GLY A 21 5.28 4.73 2.44
C GLY A 21 6.52 4.45 3.29
N TRP A 22 7.48 3.68 2.79
CA TRP A 22 8.77 3.45 3.47
C TRP A 22 9.60 4.73 3.60
N VAL A 23 9.64 5.59 2.58
CA VAL A 23 10.31 6.89 2.67
C VAL A 23 9.67 7.74 3.77
N LEU A 24 8.34 7.82 3.82
CA LEU A 24 7.62 8.55 4.87
C LEU A 24 7.90 7.98 6.27
N ALA A 25 7.86 6.65 6.42
CA ALA A 25 8.16 5.97 7.67
C ALA A 25 9.62 6.20 8.10
N GLN A 26 10.57 6.20 7.16
CA GLN A 26 11.98 6.48 7.42
C GLN A 26 12.18 7.90 7.94
N ARG A 27 11.59 8.88 7.26
CA ARG A 27 11.66 10.29 7.68
C ARG A 27 10.96 10.54 9.01
N SER A 28 10.01 9.69 9.37
CA SER A 28 9.30 9.74 10.66
C SER A 28 9.94 8.88 11.75
N GLY A 29 11.04 8.17 11.48
CA GLY A 29 11.70 7.30 12.45
C GLY A 29 11.00 5.96 12.74
N CYS A 30 10.05 5.53 11.89
CA CYS A 30 9.22 4.34 12.06
C CYS A 30 9.50 3.23 11.03
N LEU A 31 10.51 3.36 10.14
CA LEU A 31 10.75 2.40 9.06
C LEU A 31 10.91 0.95 9.53
N GLY A 32 11.61 0.72 10.66
CA GLY A 32 11.81 -0.64 11.18
C GLY A 32 10.50 -1.34 11.58
N SER A 33 9.44 -0.59 11.84
CA SER A 33 8.11 -1.07 12.23
C SER A 33 7.03 -0.58 11.26
N ALA A 34 7.41 -0.32 10.01
CA ALA A 34 6.47 -0.11 8.93
C ALA A 34 6.00 -1.47 8.41
N LEU A 35 4.74 -1.78 8.68
CA LEU A 35 4.04 -3.01 8.31
C LEU A 35 3.02 -2.71 7.21
N ALA A 36 2.58 -3.72 6.48
CA ALA A 36 1.46 -3.57 5.56
C ALA A 36 0.62 -4.85 5.48
N VAL A 37 -0.65 -4.66 5.11
CA VAL A 37 -1.50 -5.74 4.62
C VAL A 37 -1.23 -5.92 3.13
N MET A 38 -0.82 -7.12 2.73
CA MET A 38 -0.36 -7.43 1.39
C MET A 38 -1.04 -8.67 0.81
N LYS A 39 -1.03 -8.77 -0.53
CA LYS A 39 -1.46 -9.98 -1.23
C LYS A 39 -0.51 -11.13 -0.90
N LYS A 40 -1.03 -12.30 -0.52
CA LYS A 40 -0.29 -13.52 -0.15
C LYS A 40 0.73 -13.96 -1.19
N SER A 41 0.44 -13.82 -2.48
CA SER A 41 1.42 -14.16 -3.52
C SER A 41 2.69 -13.31 -3.47
N SER A 42 2.64 -12.10 -2.91
CA SER A 42 3.80 -11.19 -2.82
C SER A 42 4.87 -11.73 -1.86
N LYS A 43 4.49 -12.59 -0.91
CA LYS A 43 5.42 -13.29 -0.01
C LYS A 43 6.45 -14.14 -0.76
N PHE A 44 6.13 -14.61 -1.97
CA PHE A 44 7.02 -15.46 -2.77
C PHE A 44 8.01 -14.66 -3.63
N LEU A 45 7.96 -13.33 -3.61
CA LEU A 45 9.02 -12.53 -4.23
C LEU A 45 10.33 -12.72 -3.46
N PRO A 46 11.42 -13.17 -4.10
CA PRO A 46 12.70 -13.32 -3.44
C PRO A 46 13.17 -11.99 -2.84
N VAL A 47 13.89 -12.09 -1.72
CA VAL A 47 14.41 -10.95 -0.93
C VAL A 47 13.28 -10.10 -0.33
N ILE A 48 12.54 -9.36 -1.14
CA ILE A 48 11.54 -8.39 -0.66
C ILE A 48 10.36 -9.10 0.01
N GLY A 49 9.74 -10.07 -0.65
CA GLY A 49 8.60 -10.80 -0.08
C GLY A 49 8.96 -11.56 1.19
N TRP A 50 10.15 -12.15 1.23
CA TRP A 50 10.68 -12.83 2.41
C TRP A 50 10.99 -11.84 3.54
N SER A 51 11.63 -10.71 3.24
CA SER A 51 11.91 -9.68 4.24
C SER A 51 10.63 -9.16 4.91
N MET A 52 9.57 -8.95 4.12
CA MET A 52 8.26 -8.54 4.61
C MET A 52 7.62 -9.64 5.47
N TRP A 53 7.77 -10.91 5.07
CA TRP A 53 7.30 -12.04 5.89
C TRP A 53 8.01 -12.15 7.23
N PHE A 54 9.34 -12.01 7.26
CA PHE A 54 10.10 -11.99 8.51
C PHE A 54 9.86 -10.74 9.36
N SER A 55 9.24 -9.70 8.77
CA SER A 55 8.92 -8.43 9.45
C SER A 55 7.45 -8.34 9.89
N GLU A 56 6.75 -9.46 10.09
CA GLU A 56 5.35 -9.52 10.56
C GLU A 56 4.31 -8.84 9.64
N TYR A 57 4.58 -8.72 8.34
CA TYR A 57 3.55 -8.28 7.39
C TYR A 57 2.37 -9.26 7.34
N LEU A 58 1.16 -8.72 7.14
CA LEU A 58 -0.06 -9.52 7.06
C LEU A 58 -0.36 -9.88 5.60
N PHE A 59 -0.41 -11.18 5.30
CA PHE A 59 -0.59 -11.68 3.93
C PHE A 59 -1.98 -12.30 3.73
N LEU A 60 -2.75 -11.75 2.79
CA LEU A 60 -4.15 -12.13 2.52
C LEU A 60 -4.35 -12.68 1.10
N GLU A 61 -5.27 -13.62 0.92
CA GLU A 61 -5.64 -14.23 -0.35
C GLU A 61 -6.51 -13.34 -1.24
N ARG A 62 -7.03 -12.24 -0.69
CA ARG A 62 -8.04 -11.34 -1.29
C ARG A 62 -9.40 -12.03 -1.44
N SER A 63 -9.74 -12.86 -0.46
CA SER A 63 -11.04 -13.50 -0.29
C SER A 63 -11.45 -13.43 1.17
N TRP A 64 -12.49 -12.64 1.47
CA TRP A 64 -12.95 -12.42 2.84
C TRP A 64 -13.18 -13.73 3.60
N ALA A 65 -13.83 -14.70 2.96
CA ALA A 65 -14.14 -16.00 3.56
C ALA A 65 -12.90 -16.79 4.03
N LYS A 66 -11.72 -16.53 3.45
CA LYS A 66 -10.46 -17.15 3.86
C LYS A 66 -9.64 -16.25 4.79
N ASP A 67 -9.77 -14.95 4.59
CA ASP A 67 -8.88 -13.95 5.15
C ASP A 67 -9.34 -13.40 6.50
N GLU A 68 -10.63 -13.50 6.84
CA GLU A 68 -11.19 -12.91 8.06
C GLU A 68 -10.43 -13.31 9.33
N ASN A 69 -10.25 -14.61 9.56
CA ASN A 69 -9.52 -15.12 10.73
C ASN A 69 -8.02 -14.78 10.69
N THR A 70 -7.42 -14.82 9.50
CA THR A 70 -6.00 -14.47 9.30
C THR A 70 -5.76 -12.99 9.60
N LEU A 71 -6.65 -12.12 9.14
CA LEU A 71 -6.61 -10.69 9.40
C LEU A 71 -6.82 -10.43 10.88
N LYS A 72 -7.88 -10.95 11.48
CA LYS A 72 -8.19 -10.79 12.91
C LYS A 72 -7.01 -11.18 13.80
N SER A 73 -6.53 -12.42 13.66
CA SER A 73 -5.39 -12.92 14.45
C SER A 73 -4.11 -12.11 14.19
N GLY A 74 -3.86 -11.75 12.94
CA GLY A 74 -2.73 -10.92 12.55
C GLY A 74 -2.73 -9.55 13.22
N LEU A 75 -3.87 -8.87 13.25
CA LEU A 75 -4.04 -7.57 13.90
C LEU A 75 -3.90 -7.67 15.42
N GLN A 76 -4.50 -8.70 16.03
CA GLN A 76 -4.41 -8.91 17.48
C GLN A 76 -2.97 -9.18 17.95
N ARG A 77 -2.15 -9.87 17.15
CA ARG A 77 -0.72 -10.08 17.46
C ARG A 77 0.07 -8.76 17.54
N LEU A 78 -0.41 -7.68 16.92
CA LEU A 78 0.25 -6.37 16.99
C LEU A 78 0.04 -5.65 18.32
N LYS A 79 -0.84 -6.15 19.20
CA LYS A 79 -1.10 -5.54 20.50
C LYS A 79 0.15 -5.44 21.37
N ASP A 80 0.99 -6.48 21.35
CA ASP A 80 2.21 -6.57 22.14
C ASP A 80 3.46 -6.19 21.32
N PHE A 81 3.29 -5.46 20.20
CA PHE A 81 4.41 -5.08 19.35
C PHE A 81 5.34 -4.11 20.09
N PRO A 82 6.66 -4.39 20.17
CA PRO A 82 7.56 -3.79 21.17
C PRO A 82 7.92 -2.31 20.92
N ARG A 83 7.40 -1.70 19.86
CA ARG A 83 7.70 -0.32 19.46
C ARG A 83 6.52 0.28 18.68
N PRO A 84 6.40 1.62 18.60
CA PRO A 84 5.46 2.25 17.69
C PRO A 84 5.55 1.66 16.28
N PHE A 85 4.43 1.31 15.67
CA PHE A 85 4.36 0.71 14.33
C PHE A 85 3.35 1.44 13.46
N TRP A 86 3.57 1.41 12.16
CA TRP A 86 2.60 1.86 11.17
C TRP A 86 2.12 0.68 10.35
N LEU A 87 0.81 0.41 10.36
CA LEU A 87 0.22 -0.63 9.52
C LEU A 87 -0.45 0.02 8.31
N ALA A 88 0.14 -0.14 7.12
CA ALA A 88 -0.45 0.34 5.89
C ALA A 88 -1.57 -0.57 5.39
N LEU A 89 -2.72 0.03 5.04
CA LEU A 89 -3.88 -0.63 4.47
C LEU A 89 -4.42 0.17 3.28
N PHE A 90 -4.24 -0.35 2.06
CA PHE A 90 -4.81 0.22 0.84
C PHE A 90 -6.25 -0.26 0.67
N VAL A 91 -7.20 0.54 1.17
CA VAL A 91 -8.62 0.15 1.24
C VAL A 91 -9.32 0.10 -0.12
N GLU A 92 -8.77 0.74 -1.17
CA GLU A 92 -9.20 0.53 -2.56
C GLU A 92 -9.06 -0.95 -2.99
N GLY A 93 -8.18 -1.70 -2.34
CA GLY A 93 -7.97 -3.13 -2.53
C GLY A 93 -7.25 -3.51 -3.83
N THR A 94 -6.88 -2.52 -4.64
CA THR A 94 -6.13 -2.69 -5.88
C THR A 94 -5.50 -1.36 -6.32
N ARG A 95 -4.53 -1.42 -7.23
CA ARG A 95 -3.93 -0.22 -7.82
C ARG A 95 -4.90 0.45 -8.78
N PHE A 96 -4.93 1.77 -8.75
CA PHE A 96 -5.66 2.61 -9.67
C PHE A 96 -5.17 2.39 -11.11
N THR A 97 -6.13 2.19 -12.02
CA THR A 97 -5.91 2.21 -13.47
C THR A 97 -7.17 2.78 -14.12
N LEU A 98 -7.05 3.38 -15.30
CA LEU A 98 -8.20 3.96 -16.01
C LEU A 98 -9.36 2.95 -16.20
N PRO A 99 -9.13 1.70 -16.64
CA PRO A 99 -10.22 0.72 -16.74
C PRO A 99 -10.94 0.44 -15.42
N LYS A 100 -10.24 0.47 -14.29
CA LYS A 100 -10.85 0.26 -12.97
C LYS A 100 -11.58 1.49 -12.47
N LEU A 101 -11.10 2.69 -12.81
CA LEU A 101 -11.83 3.92 -12.54
C LEU A 101 -13.16 3.90 -13.29
N LEU A 102 -13.16 3.59 -14.59
CA LEU A 102 -14.40 3.50 -15.39
C LEU A 102 -15.40 2.50 -14.78
N ALA A 103 -14.92 1.30 -14.40
CA ALA A 103 -15.77 0.31 -13.72
C ALA A 103 -16.29 0.80 -12.35
N ALA A 104 -15.47 1.56 -11.61
CA ALA A 104 -15.90 2.17 -10.35
C ALA A 104 -16.95 3.26 -10.57
N GLN A 105 -16.82 4.06 -11.62
CA GLN A 105 -17.79 5.11 -11.99
C GLN A 105 -19.14 4.53 -12.41
N GLU A 106 -19.12 3.47 -13.22
CA GLU A 106 -20.33 2.73 -13.61
C GLU A 106 -21.04 2.16 -12.37
N TYR A 107 -20.29 1.49 -11.49
CA TYR A 107 -20.83 0.97 -10.24
C TYR A 107 -21.40 2.10 -9.37
N ALA A 108 -20.68 3.21 -9.19
CA ALA A 108 -21.16 4.35 -8.41
C ALA A 108 -22.48 4.90 -8.95
N GLY A 109 -22.57 5.12 -10.26
CA GLY A 109 -23.81 5.58 -10.91
C GLY A 109 -24.98 4.62 -10.70
N SER A 110 -24.75 3.31 -10.84
CA SER A 110 -25.79 2.28 -10.64
C SER A 110 -26.29 2.17 -9.19
N GLN A 111 -25.49 2.60 -8.21
CA GLN A 111 -25.79 2.50 -6.78
C GLN A 111 -26.14 3.85 -6.15
N GLY A 112 -26.19 4.93 -6.93
CA GLY A 112 -26.42 6.29 -6.42
C GLY A 112 -25.31 6.79 -5.49
N LEU A 113 -24.08 6.29 -5.65
CA LEU A 113 -22.91 6.72 -4.88
C LEU A 113 -22.22 7.90 -5.57
N PRO A 114 -21.45 8.73 -4.83
CA PRO A 114 -20.57 9.72 -5.45
C PRO A 114 -19.65 9.08 -6.49
N ILE A 115 -19.63 9.64 -7.70
CA ILE A 115 -18.85 9.12 -8.83
C ILE A 115 -17.39 9.59 -8.66
N PRO A 116 -16.42 8.69 -8.44
CA PRO A 116 -15.04 9.09 -8.21
C PRO A 116 -14.36 9.52 -9.51
N ARG A 117 -13.37 10.39 -9.41
CA ARG A 117 -12.58 10.91 -10.55
C ARG A 117 -11.11 10.54 -10.49
N ASN A 118 -10.55 10.44 -9.29
CA ASN A 118 -9.12 10.36 -8.99
C ASN A 118 -8.72 9.18 -8.09
N VAL A 119 -9.70 8.53 -7.44
CA VAL A 119 -9.55 7.33 -6.60
C VAL A 119 -10.50 6.21 -7.03
N LEU A 120 -10.33 5.00 -6.49
CA LEU A 120 -11.33 3.94 -6.55
C LEU A 120 -12.20 3.93 -5.29
N ILE A 121 -13.37 3.29 -5.39
CA ILE A 121 -14.30 3.13 -4.26
C ILE A 121 -13.68 2.18 -3.23
N PRO A 122 -13.59 2.57 -1.94
CA PRO A 122 -12.97 1.75 -0.92
C PRO A 122 -13.78 0.48 -0.63
N ARG A 123 -13.06 -0.63 -0.45
CA ARG A 123 -13.57 -1.91 0.05
C ARG A 123 -13.41 -1.96 1.56
N THR A 124 -14.47 -1.61 2.28
CA THR A 124 -14.39 -1.25 3.70
C THR A 124 -14.22 -2.43 4.66
N LYS A 125 -14.55 -3.67 4.29
CA LYS A 125 -14.50 -4.83 5.23
C LYS A 125 -13.17 -4.98 5.97
N GLY A 126 -12.06 -4.87 5.24
CA GLY A 126 -10.73 -4.97 5.84
C GLY A 126 -10.42 -3.80 6.79
N PHE A 127 -10.89 -2.60 6.45
CA PHE A 127 -10.73 -1.41 7.30
C PHE A 127 -11.58 -1.50 8.57
N VAL A 128 -12.85 -1.89 8.44
CA VAL A 128 -13.76 -2.12 9.58
C VAL A 128 -13.16 -3.15 10.53
N SER A 129 -12.65 -4.27 10.00
CA SER A 129 -11.98 -5.30 10.81
C SER A 129 -10.71 -4.78 11.48
N ALA A 130 -9.90 -3.98 10.78
CA ALA A 130 -8.72 -3.33 11.35
C ALA A 130 -9.09 -2.41 12.52
N VAL A 131 -10.06 -1.51 12.33
CA VAL A 131 -10.54 -0.61 13.38
C VAL A 131 -11.08 -1.40 14.57
N SER A 132 -11.98 -2.36 14.33
CA SER A 132 -12.59 -3.19 15.40
C SER A 132 -11.54 -3.91 16.25
N ASN A 133 -10.51 -4.50 15.64
CA ASN A 133 -9.49 -5.25 16.37
C ASN A 133 -8.37 -4.40 16.97
N MET A 134 -8.12 -3.20 16.43
CA MET A 134 -6.99 -2.35 16.84
C MET A 134 -7.38 -1.16 17.72
N ARG A 135 -8.68 -0.81 17.80
CA ARG A 135 -9.18 0.39 18.49
C ARG A 135 -8.68 0.53 19.93
N SER A 136 -8.48 -0.57 20.64
CA SER A 136 -8.05 -0.59 22.04
C SER A 136 -6.58 -0.22 22.27
N PHE A 137 -5.71 -0.31 21.26
CA PHE A 137 -4.26 -0.09 21.43
C PHE A 137 -3.61 0.77 20.33
N VAL A 138 -4.32 1.08 19.25
CA VAL A 138 -3.84 1.97 18.19
C VAL A 138 -4.56 3.32 18.27
N PRO A 139 -3.89 4.41 18.73
CA PRO A 139 -4.53 5.68 19.02
C PRO A 139 -4.87 6.53 17.79
N ALA A 140 -4.28 6.25 16.63
CA ALA A 140 -4.36 7.14 15.47
C ALA A 140 -4.58 6.41 14.14
N ILE A 141 -5.26 7.11 13.24
CA ILE A 141 -5.29 6.81 11.80
C ILE A 141 -4.57 7.95 11.07
N TYR A 142 -3.57 7.61 10.25
CA TYR A 142 -2.97 8.55 9.32
C TYR A 142 -3.61 8.37 7.95
N ASP A 143 -4.34 9.41 7.56
CA ASP A 143 -4.98 9.53 6.27
C ASP A 143 -4.04 10.19 5.26
N VAL A 144 -3.48 9.40 4.35
CA VAL A 144 -2.41 9.84 3.43
C VAL A 144 -2.96 9.97 2.01
N THR A 145 -2.72 11.10 1.36
CA THR A 145 -3.06 11.33 -0.04
C THR A 145 -1.79 11.59 -0.83
N LEU A 146 -1.52 10.74 -1.82
CA LEU A 146 -0.39 10.82 -2.72
C LEU A 146 -0.80 11.42 -4.05
N ALA A 147 -0.08 12.43 -4.50
CA ALA A 147 -0.20 12.99 -5.82
C ALA A 147 1.16 13.13 -6.51
N ILE A 148 1.15 13.00 -7.84
CA ILE A 148 2.33 13.14 -8.68
C ILE A 148 2.12 14.46 -9.45
N PRO A 149 2.97 15.47 -9.22
CA PRO A 149 2.89 16.75 -9.92
C PRO A 149 2.90 16.60 -11.43
N LYS A 150 2.26 17.55 -12.12
CA LYS A 150 2.31 17.59 -13.59
C LYS A 150 3.76 17.71 -14.05
N GLY A 151 4.14 16.89 -15.04
CA GLY A 151 5.51 16.85 -15.57
C GLY A 151 6.50 15.99 -14.79
N SER A 152 6.15 15.51 -13.59
CA SER A 152 6.98 14.52 -12.89
C SER A 152 6.85 13.13 -13.52
N PRO A 153 7.96 12.42 -13.80
CA PRO A 153 7.89 11.03 -14.23
C PRO A 153 7.13 10.18 -13.21
N PRO A 154 6.29 9.22 -13.63
CA PRO A 154 5.57 8.38 -12.69
C PRO A 154 6.56 7.55 -11.85
N PRO A 155 6.36 7.47 -10.53
CA PRO A 155 7.20 6.65 -9.67
C PRO A 155 6.91 5.19 -10.01
N THR A 156 7.79 4.56 -10.78
CA THR A 156 7.69 3.15 -11.16
C THR A 156 9.01 2.46 -10.85
N MET A 157 8.99 1.15 -10.62
CA MET A 157 10.23 0.38 -10.43
C MET A 157 11.18 0.56 -11.62
N LEU A 158 10.65 0.62 -12.84
CA LEU A 158 11.47 0.80 -14.05
C LEU A 158 12.13 2.18 -14.10
N ASN A 159 11.41 3.25 -13.77
CA ASN A 159 11.99 4.60 -13.72
C ASN A 159 13.06 4.70 -12.63
N LEU A 160 12.83 4.08 -11.47
CA LEU A 160 13.81 3.98 -10.39
C LEU A 160 15.10 3.30 -10.86
N PHE A 161 15.02 2.14 -11.53
CA PHE A 161 16.21 1.46 -12.05
C PHE A 161 16.92 2.23 -13.17
N LYS A 162 16.20 3.08 -13.91
CA LYS A 162 16.78 3.99 -14.91
C LYS A 162 17.38 5.26 -14.30
N GLY A 163 17.36 5.42 -12.97
CA GLY A 163 17.84 6.62 -12.30
C GLY A 163 16.98 7.86 -12.56
N LYS A 164 15.73 7.70 -13.02
CA LYS A 164 14.82 8.81 -13.24
C LYS A 164 14.19 9.24 -11.92
N SER A 165 14.41 10.49 -11.53
CA SER A 165 13.80 11.08 -10.35
C SER A 165 12.30 11.33 -10.56
N SER A 166 11.52 11.17 -9.50
CA SER A 166 10.09 11.47 -9.44
C SER A 166 9.81 12.31 -8.20
N VAL A 167 9.06 13.39 -8.37
CA VAL A 167 8.51 14.16 -7.25
C VAL A 167 7.14 13.58 -6.90
N VAL A 168 6.87 13.47 -5.60
CA VAL A 168 5.57 13.04 -5.06
C VAL A 168 5.17 14.03 -3.99
N HIS A 169 3.99 14.63 -4.12
CA HIS A 169 3.38 15.45 -3.08
C HIS A 169 2.58 14.54 -2.17
N VAL A 170 2.72 14.75 -0.85
CA VAL A 170 2.06 13.94 0.17
C VAL A 170 1.29 14.86 1.09
N HIS A 171 -0.01 14.66 1.18
CA HIS A 171 -0.85 15.25 2.22
C HIS A 171 -1.15 14.20 3.29
N ILE A 172 -1.01 14.56 4.57
CA ILE A 172 -1.24 13.65 5.69
C ILE A 172 -2.16 14.34 6.69
N LYS A 173 -3.29 13.71 6.99
CA LYS A 173 -4.19 14.12 8.07
C LYS A 173 -4.22 13.07 9.16
N ARG A 174 -4.07 13.49 10.41
CA ARG A 174 -4.17 12.61 11.58
C ARG A 174 -5.60 12.63 12.11
N HIS A 175 -6.17 11.45 12.32
CA HIS A 175 -7.45 11.24 12.99
C HIS A 175 -7.22 10.44 14.27
N LEU A 176 -7.94 10.78 15.33
CA LEU A 176 -7.92 9.98 16.55
C LEU A 176 -8.82 8.75 16.37
N MET A 177 -8.31 7.57 16.71
CA MET A 177 -9.06 6.31 16.59
C MET A 177 -10.37 6.34 17.39
N LYS A 178 -10.34 6.99 18.56
CA LYS A 178 -11.50 7.17 19.44
C LYS A 178 -12.61 8.09 18.87
N GLU A 179 -12.32 8.86 17.82
CA GLU A 179 -13.31 9.73 17.17
C GLU A 179 -14.06 9.02 16.02
N LEU A 180 -13.63 7.81 15.65
CA LEU A 180 -14.36 7.03 14.66
C LEU A 180 -15.69 6.51 15.26
N PRO A 181 -16.73 6.36 14.43
CA PRO A 181 -17.99 5.75 14.86
C PRO A 181 -17.77 4.38 15.52
N GLU A 182 -18.60 4.02 16.49
CA GLU A 182 -18.50 2.73 17.20
C GLU A 182 -19.12 1.56 16.39
N THR A 183 -20.09 1.84 15.53
CA THR A 183 -20.75 0.82 14.71
C THR A 183 -19.92 0.47 13.47
N GLU A 184 -19.97 -0.79 13.05
CA GLU A 184 -19.27 -1.26 11.84
C GLU A 184 -19.68 -0.49 10.59
N ASP A 185 -20.99 -0.23 10.42
CA ASP A 185 -21.51 0.56 9.31
C ASP A 185 -21.06 2.02 9.36
N GLY A 186 -20.96 2.61 10.56
CA GLY A 186 -20.44 3.96 10.74
C GLY A 186 -18.96 4.05 10.36
N VAL A 187 -18.15 3.07 10.76
CA VAL A 187 -16.73 2.98 10.36
C VAL A 187 -16.59 2.78 8.86
N ALA A 188 -17.44 1.96 8.25
CA ALA A 188 -17.47 1.78 6.81
C ALA A 188 -17.83 3.07 6.08
N GLN A 189 -18.82 3.82 6.58
CA GLN A 189 -19.22 5.09 6.00
C GLN A 189 -18.12 6.14 6.14
N TRP A 190 -17.49 6.26 7.32
CA TRP A 190 -16.34 7.12 7.54
C TRP A 190 -15.22 6.86 6.53
N CYS A 191 -14.92 5.59 6.25
CA CYS A 191 -13.92 5.20 5.26
C CYS A 191 -14.28 5.70 3.84
N LYS A 192 -15.56 5.59 3.45
CA LYS A 192 -16.06 6.11 2.17
C LYS A 192 -15.95 7.63 2.10
N ASP A 193 -16.36 8.33 3.15
CA ASP A 193 -16.35 9.80 3.21
C ASP A 193 -14.92 10.35 3.12
N ILE A 194 -13.96 9.69 3.77
CA ILE A 194 -12.54 10.01 3.61
C ILE A 194 -12.10 9.89 2.15
N PHE A 195 -12.53 8.84 1.44
CA PHE A 195 -12.16 8.66 0.02
C PHE A 195 -12.86 9.67 -0.90
N VAL A 196 -14.08 10.11 -0.59
CA VAL A 196 -14.72 11.25 -1.27
C VAL A 196 -13.91 12.54 -1.05
N ALA A 197 -13.50 12.81 0.18
CA ALA A 197 -12.66 13.97 0.49
C ALA A 197 -11.28 13.90 -0.21
N LYS A 198 -10.68 12.71 -0.28
CA LYS A 198 -9.44 12.48 -1.05
C LYS A 198 -9.61 12.76 -2.54
N ASP A 199 -10.75 12.37 -3.11
CA ASP A 199 -11.04 12.57 -4.52
C ASP A 199 -11.06 14.07 -4.86
N ALA A 200 -11.76 14.86 -4.05
CA ALA A 200 -11.81 16.32 -4.16
C ALA A 200 -10.44 16.97 -3.91
N LEU A 201 -9.67 16.46 -2.94
CA LEU A 201 -8.32 16.94 -2.65
C LEU A 201 -7.36 16.69 -3.83
N LEU A 202 -7.52 15.57 -4.54
CA LEU A 202 -6.77 15.28 -5.75
C LEU A 202 -7.21 16.15 -6.93
N ASP A 203 -8.49 16.49 -7.07
CA ASP A 203 -8.95 17.47 -8.06
C ASP A 203 -8.29 18.84 -7.83
N LYS A 204 -8.23 19.30 -6.57
CA LYS A 204 -7.50 20.54 -6.21
C LYS A 204 -6.03 20.46 -6.60
N HIS A 205 -5.34 19.37 -6.24
CA HIS A 205 -3.93 19.17 -6.62
C HIS A 205 -3.73 19.13 -8.14
N ILE A 206 -4.63 18.51 -8.90
CA ILE A 206 -4.55 18.51 -10.36
C ILE A 206 -4.71 19.92 -10.94
N ALA A 207 -5.57 20.75 -10.34
CA ALA A 207 -5.79 22.13 -10.79
C ALA A 207 -4.62 23.06 -10.43
N GLU A 208 -4.12 22.97 -9.20
CA GLU A 208 -3.24 23.98 -8.59
C GLU A 208 -1.81 23.48 -8.31
N ASP A 209 -1.52 22.20 -8.55
CA ASP A 209 -0.28 21.49 -8.20
C ASP A 209 0.06 21.47 -6.70
N THR A 210 -0.87 21.90 -5.84
CA THR A 210 -0.79 21.88 -4.38
C THR A 210 -2.07 21.32 -3.76
N PHE A 211 -1.97 20.77 -2.54
CA PHE A 211 -3.12 20.30 -1.78
C PHE A 211 -3.83 21.42 -0.99
N SER A 212 -3.09 22.44 -0.59
CA SER A 212 -3.57 23.53 0.26
C SER A 212 -2.58 24.69 0.26
N ASP A 213 -2.99 25.81 0.83
CA ASP A 213 -2.13 26.97 1.08
C ASP A 213 -1.22 26.80 2.31
N GLN A 214 -1.28 25.63 2.98
CA GLN A 214 -0.37 25.31 4.07
C GLN A 214 1.06 25.19 3.57
N GLU A 215 2.00 25.66 4.40
CA GLU A 215 3.42 25.52 4.11
C GLU A 215 3.85 24.06 3.99
N LEU A 216 4.68 23.79 2.99
CA LEU A 216 5.27 22.48 2.78
C LEU A 216 6.17 22.11 3.95
N GLN A 217 5.82 21.04 4.66
CA GLN A 217 6.66 20.51 5.73
C GLN A 217 7.80 19.66 5.15
N ASP A 218 9.02 20.18 5.20
CA ASP A 218 10.20 19.39 4.87
C ASP A 218 10.55 18.45 6.03
N LEU A 219 10.31 17.15 5.81
CA LEU A 219 10.70 16.10 6.75
C LEU A 219 12.21 15.75 6.70
N GLY A 220 12.96 16.36 5.76
CA GLY A 220 14.38 16.14 5.56
C GLY A 220 14.75 14.72 5.13
N ARG A 221 16.04 14.46 4.91
CA ARG A 221 16.58 13.12 4.66
C ARG A 221 17.43 12.65 5.86
N PRO A 222 17.12 11.51 6.50
CA PRO A 222 17.89 11.04 7.64
C PRO A 222 19.33 10.66 7.26
N LYS A 223 20.33 11.32 7.86
CA LYS A 223 21.75 11.00 7.65
C LYS A 223 22.13 9.58 8.06
N LYS A 224 21.46 9.02 9.07
CA LYS A 224 21.71 7.66 9.58
C LYS A 224 21.65 6.60 8.47
N SER A 225 20.66 6.69 7.58
CA SER A 225 20.51 5.73 6.49
C SER A 225 21.60 5.85 5.44
N LEU A 226 22.09 7.06 5.17
CA LEU A 226 23.25 7.26 4.31
C LEU A 226 24.50 6.59 4.90
N VAL A 227 24.74 6.77 6.21
CA VAL A 227 25.86 6.12 6.90
C VAL A 227 25.75 4.60 6.84
N VAL A 228 24.57 4.03 7.10
CA VAL A 228 24.35 2.58 7.04
C VAL A 228 24.58 2.05 5.63
N VAL A 229 24.00 2.69 4.60
CA VAL A 229 24.13 2.25 3.20
C VAL A 229 25.58 2.35 2.73
N THR A 230 26.26 3.46 3.03
CA THR A 230 27.68 3.63 2.65
C THR A 230 28.57 2.62 3.36
N SER A 231 28.36 2.38 4.66
CA SER A 231 29.12 1.38 5.42
C SER A 231 28.95 -0.03 4.85
N TRP A 232 27.71 -0.45 4.58
CA TRP A 232 27.43 -1.75 3.96
C TRP A 232 27.97 -1.85 2.54
N ALA A 233 27.85 -0.79 1.73
CA ALA A 233 28.42 -0.76 0.38
C ALA A 233 29.94 -0.93 0.43
N CYS A 234 30.65 -0.20 1.29
CA CYS A 234 32.08 -0.33 1.47
C CYS A 234 32.48 -1.74 1.91
N LEU A 235 31.76 -2.33 2.88
CA LEU A 235 32.02 -3.69 3.36
C LEU A 235 31.82 -4.73 2.25
N LEU A 236 30.70 -4.67 1.52
CA LEU A 236 30.36 -5.61 0.46
C LEU A 236 31.29 -5.47 -0.75
N ILE A 237 31.63 -4.25 -1.16
CA ILE A 237 32.59 -3.98 -2.23
C ILE A 237 33.96 -4.52 -1.83
N SER A 238 34.42 -4.24 -0.62
CA SER A 238 35.71 -4.75 -0.12
C SER A 238 35.74 -6.28 -0.10
N GLY A 239 34.65 -6.92 0.36
CA GLY A 239 34.50 -8.37 0.35
C GLY A 239 34.51 -8.95 -1.07
N ALA A 240 33.77 -8.33 -2.00
CA ALA A 240 33.73 -8.72 -3.40
C ALA A 240 35.10 -8.58 -4.07
N LEU A 241 35.82 -7.48 -3.84
CA LEU A 241 37.16 -7.27 -4.37
C LEU A 241 38.15 -8.30 -3.83
N LYS A 242 38.15 -8.58 -2.52
CA LYS A 242 38.99 -9.62 -1.92
C LYS A 242 38.66 -11.01 -2.47
N PHE A 243 37.37 -11.30 -2.68
CA PHE A 243 36.93 -12.55 -3.28
C PHE A 243 37.42 -12.68 -4.73
N LEU A 244 37.26 -11.63 -5.55
CA LEU A 244 37.71 -11.62 -6.94
C LEU A 244 39.23 -11.68 -7.08
N GLN A 245 39.99 -11.06 -6.15
CA GLN A 245 41.46 -11.14 -6.15
C GLN A 245 41.97 -12.53 -5.76
N ARG A 246 41.31 -13.19 -4.79
CA ARG A 246 41.70 -14.53 -4.32
C ARG A 246 41.20 -15.66 -5.21
N SER A 247 40.10 -15.44 -5.92
CA SER A 247 39.52 -16.43 -6.80
C SER A 247 40.00 -16.23 -8.24
N SER A 248 40.29 -17.33 -8.94
CA SER A 248 40.47 -17.30 -10.41
C SER A 248 39.12 -17.29 -11.15
N LEU A 249 38.07 -16.72 -10.52
CA LEU A 249 36.69 -16.78 -11.00
C LEU A 249 36.57 -16.17 -12.40
N LEU A 250 37.20 -15.02 -12.63
CA LEU A 250 37.17 -14.35 -13.93
C LEU A 250 38.27 -14.83 -14.89
N SER A 251 39.20 -15.67 -14.41
CA SER A 251 40.33 -16.17 -15.20
C SER A 251 40.07 -17.56 -15.78
N SER A 252 39.12 -18.32 -15.24
CA SER A 252 38.76 -19.66 -15.72
C SER A 252 37.46 -19.65 -16.52
N ARG A 253 37.36 -20.46 -17.58
CA ARG A 253 36.11 -20.62 -18.35
C ARG A 253 34.93 -21.04 -17.48
N LYS A 254 35.17 -21.93 -16.50
CA LYS A 254 34.14 -22.38 -15.54
C LYS A 254 33.65 -21.24 -14.64
N GLY A 255 34.57 -20.40 -14.14
CA GLY A 255 34.20 -19.27 -13.30
C GLY A 255 33.50 -18.14 -14.08
N ILE A 256 33.94 -17.87 -15.31
CA ILE A 256 33.24 -16.94 -16.22
C ILE A 256 31.82 -17.44 -16.49
N ALA A 257 31.65 -18.73 -16.82
CA ALA A 257 30.34 -19.33 -17.04
C ALA A 257 29.44 -19.18 -15.81
N PHE A 258 29.98 -19.46 -14.61
CA PHE A 258 29.25 -19.28 -13.35
C PHE A 258 28.83 -17.81 -13.11
N ALA A 259 29.71 -16.85 -13.39
CA ALA A 259 29.42 -15.43 -13.24
C ALA A 259 28.31 -14.97 -14.22
N VAL A 260 28.39 -15.40 -15.48
CA VAL A 260 27.37 -15.11 -16.50
C VAL A 260 26.02 -15.73 -16.12
N SER A 261 26.00 -17.00 -15.69
CA SER A 261 24.77 -17.66 -15.21
C SER A 261 24.18 -16.92 -14.01
N SER A 262 25.00 -16.50 -13.05
CA SER A 262 24.55 -15.74 -11.89
C SER A 262 23.94 -14.40 -12.28
N LEU A 263 24.58 -13.66 -13.20
CA LEU A 263 24.06 -12.39 -13.73
C LEU A 263 22.74 -12.57 -14.49
N ALA A 264 22.61 -13.64 -15.26
CA ALA A 264 21.38 -13.99 -15.96
C ALA A 264 20.24 -14.28 -14.97
N VAL A 265 20.51 -15.03 -13.90
CA VAL A 265 19.54 -15.29 -12.83
C VAL A 265 19.12 -13.99 -12.15
N VAL A 266 20.06 -13.13 -11.78
CA VAL A 266 19.74 -11.82 -11.18
C VAL A 266 18.86 -10.99 -12.12
N THR A 267 19.20 -10.94 -13.40
CA THR A 267 18.43 -10.19 -14.41
C THR A 267 17.00 -10.73 -14.56
N LEU A 268 16.84 -12.06 -14.57
CA LEU A 268 15.53 -12.70 -14.60
C LEU A 268 14.71 -12.38 -13.35
N LEU A 269 15.31 -12.44 -12.16
CA LEU A 269 14.66 -12.08 -10.90
C LEU A 269 14.22 -10.62 -10.88
N MET A 270 15.07 -9.70 -11.36
CA MET A 270 14.73 -8.29 -11.51
C MET A 270 13.57 -8.07 -12.49
N TYR A 271 13.58 -8.78 -13.61
CA TYR A 271 12.47 -8.74 -14.57
C TYR A 271 11.15 -9.21 -13.93
N ILE A 272 11.18 -10.32 -13.18
CA ILE A 272 10.01 -10.82 -12.44
C ILE A 272 9.51 -9.77 -11.44
N LEU A 273 10.41 -9.14 -10.68
CA LEU A 273 10.07 -8.10 -9.72
C LEU A 273 9.38 -6.89 -10.39
N ILE A 274 9.97 -6.37 -11.48
CA ILE A 274 9.39 -5.24 -12.24
C ILE A 274 8.01 -5.61 -12.78
N ARG A 275 7.84 -6.84 -13.29
CA ARG A 275 6.56 -7.30 -13.84
C ARG A 275 5.50 -7.48 -12.76
N PHE A 276 5.90 -7.85 -11.55
CA PHE A 276 5.01 -7.95 -10.41
C PHE A 276 4.58 -6.55 -9.90
N SER A 277 5.49 -5.57 -9.93
CA SER A 277 5.21 -4.22 -9.46
C SER A 277 4.31 -3.40 -10.39
N GLN A 278 4.14 -3.80 -11.66
CA GLN A 278 3.29 -3.08 -12.63
C GLN A 278 1.81 -3.07 -12.26
N SER A 279 1.22 -1.87 -12.18
CA SER A 279 -0.18 -1.62 -11.85
C SER A 279 -1.17 -2.36 -12.75
N ASP A 280 -0.96 -2.35 -14.06
CA ASP A 280 -1.84 -2.97 -15.07
C ASP A 280 -2.08 -4.47 -14.88
N ARG A 281 -1.15 -5.15 -14.21
CA ARG A 281 -1.25 -6.60 -13.93
C ARG A 281 -1.93 -6.93 -12.61
N SER A 282 -2.38 -5.92 -11.86
CA SER A 282 -3.19 -6.18 -10.67
C SER A 282 -4.59 -6.66 -11.06
N THR A 283 -4.85 -7.94 -10.78
CA THR A 283 -6.18 -8.54 -10.97
C THR A 283 -7.27 -7.75 -10.25
N THR A 284 -8.38 -7.52 -10.93
CA THR A 284 -9.63 -7.03 -10.33
C THR A 284 -10.22 -8.13 -9.46
N ALA A 285 -10.43 -7.86 -8.17
CA ALA A 285 -11.27 -8.75 -7.36
C ALA A 285 -12.73 -8.51 -7.77
N LYS A 286 -13.44 -9.57 -8.19
CA LYS A 286 -14.84 -9.50 -8.62
C LYS A 286 -15.64 -8.73 -7.58
N VAL A 287 -16.29 -7.65 -8.00
CA VAL A 287 -17.28 -6.96 -7.15
C VAL A 287 -18.41 -7.97 -7.00
N ALA A 288 -18.71 -8.37 -5.77
CA ALA A 288 -19.87 -9.22 -5.51
C ALA A 288 -21.10 -8.39 -5.92
N ALA A 289 -21.79 -8.82 -6.98
CA ALA A 289 -23.05 -8.22 -7.38
C ALA A 289 -24.01 -8.27 -6.18
N ALA A 290 -24.53 -7.12 -5.77
CA ALA A 290 -25.62 -7.07 -4.80
C ALA A 290 -26.83 -7.78 -5.43
N LYS A 291 -27.39 -8.77 -4.73
CA LYS A 291 -28.68 -9.35 -5.12
C LYS A 291 -29.74 -8.23 -5.04
N PRO A 292 -30.66 -8.12 -6.01
CA PRO A 292 -31.80 -7.21 -5.88
C PRO A 292 -32.60 -7.57 -4.63
N LYS A 293 -33.00 -6.56 -3.85
CA LYS A 293 -34.04 -6.74 -2.82
C LYS A 293 -35.29 -7.24 -3.56
N CYS A 294 -35.77 -8.43 -3.23
CA CYS A 294 -37.13 -8.83 -3.60
C CYS A 294 -38.08 -7.83 -2.94
N GLU A 295 -38.76 -7.03 -3.76
CA GLU A 295 -39.93 -6.29 -3.34
C GLU A 295 -40.98 -7.28 -2.84
N GLY A 296 -41.55 -6.98 -1.67
CA GLY A 296 -42.60 -7.79 -1.06
C GLY A 296 -43.83 -7.84 -1.96
N LYS A 297 -44.36 -9.05 -2.16
CA LYS A 297 -45.71 -9.23 -2.69
C LYS A 297 -46.72 -8.62 -1.70
N PRO A 298 -47.79 -7.96 -2.18
CA PRO A 298 -48.91 -7.60 -1.31
C PRO A 298 -49.60 -8.87 -0.81
N SER A 299 -49.92 -8.90 0.47
CA SER A 299 -50.85 -9.86 1.07
C SER A 299 -52.25 -9.59 0.55
N GLU A 300 -52.82 -10.50 -0.24
CA GLU A 300 -54.26 -10.55 -0.46
C GLU A 300 -54.93 -10.94 0.86
N THR A 301 -55.64 -9.97 1.45
CA THR A 301 -56.66 -10.21 2.47
C THR A 301 -57.86 -10.85 1.77
N GLY A 302 -58.13 -12.12 2.11
CA GLY A 302 -59.41 -12.75 1.80
C GLY A 302 -60.49 -12.20 2.72
N ASP A 303 -61.53 -11.62 2.12
CA ASP A 303 -62.80 -11.34 2.77
C ASP A 303 -63.55 -12.66 3.02
N ASP A 304 -63.97 -12.85 4.27
CA ASP A 304 -65.03 -13.77 4.67
C ASP A 304 -66.21 -12.92 5.17
N LYS A 305 -67.37 -13.11 4.50
CA LYS A 305 -68.74 -12.61 4.77
C LYS A 305 -69.20 -11.29 4.15
#